data_AF-A0A497FUH6-F1
#
_entry.id   AF-A0A497FUH6-F1
#
_cell.length_a   1.000
_cell.length_b   1.000
_cell.length_c   1.000
_cell.angle_alpha   90.00
_cell.angle_beta   90.00
_cell.angle_gamma   90.00
#
_symmetry.space_group_name_H-M   'P 1'
#
loop_
_entity.id
_entity.type
_entity.pdbx_description
1 polymer ?
#
loop_
_entity_poly.entity_id
_entity_poly.type
_entity_poly.pdbx_seq_one_letter_code
_entity_poly.pdbx_strand_id
1 'polypeptide(L)'
;MTEHEITDIRGVGKATAQKLKEAGFTTVESIAVTPARVLAEVLGISEERAARIAQAARELLGIRFITAEEYWDKRQNVQYISTGCKALDDLLGGGIETQA
;
A
#
# COMPACT_ATOMS: atom_id res chain seq x y z
N MET A 1 3.47 3.02 10.20
CA MET A 1 3.10 3.64 8.93
C MET A 1 4.29 4.48 8.51
N THR A 2 5.02 4.08 7.48
CA THR A 2 6.13 4.90 6.96
C THR A 2 5.49 6.15 6.34
N GLU A 3 5.80 7.32 6.90
CA GLU A 3 5.17 8.58 6.55
C GLU A 3 5.78 9.11 5.24
N HIS A 4 5.42 8.47 4.12
CA HIS A 4 5.77 8.96 2.79
C HIS A 4 4.71 9.94 2.31
N GLU A 5 5.15 11.10 1.85
CA GLU A 5 4.26 12.03 1.18
C GLU A 5 4.07 11.61 -0.28
N ILE A 6 2.90 11.90 -0.86
CA ILE A 6 2.62 11.63 -2.28
C ILE A 6 3.64 12.32 -3.20
N THR A 7 4.23 13.42 -2.75
CA THR A 7 5.29 14.15 -3.46
C THR A 7 6.64 13.44 -3.48
N ASP A 8 6.84 12.42 -2.66
CA ASP A 8 8.06 11.61 -2.65
C ASP A 8 8.08 10.63 -3.83
N ILE A 9 6.93 10.39 -4.47
CA ILE A 9 6.82 9.54 -5.64
C ILE A 9 7.53 10.23 -6.81
N ARG A 10 8.57 9.59 -7.35
CA ARG A 10 9.28 10.08 -8.52
C ARG A 10 8.32 10.34 -9.69
N GLY A 11 8.30 11.57 -10.18
CA GLY A 11 7.42 12.00 -11.28
C GLY A 11 6.10 12.63 -10.84
N VAL A 12 5.86 12.78 -9.52
CA VAL A 12 4.71 13.47 -8.94
C VAL A 12 5.15 14.80 -8.34
N GLY A 13 4.69 15.90 -8.95
CA GLY A 13 4.88 17.25 -8.40
C GLY A 13 3.70 17.69 -7.53
N LYS A 14 3.80 18.86 -6.90
CA LYS A 14 2.75 19.43 -6.01
C LYS A 14 1.36 19.48 -6.66
N ALA A 15 1.28 19.87 -7.93
CA ALA A 15 0.00 19.93 -8.67
C ALA A 15 -0.61 18.54 -8.90
N THR A 16 0.22 17.54 -9.23
CA THR A 16 -0.22 16.15 -9.41
C THR A 16 -0.65 15.54 -8.08
N ALA A 17 0.11 15.78 -7.01
CA ALA A 17 -0.23 15.34 -5.66
C ALA A 17 -1.56 15.93 -5.19
N GLN A 18 -1.82 17.22 -5.48
CA GLN A 18 -3.08 17.86 -5.14
C GLN A 18 -4.27 17.23 -5.86
N LYS A 19 -4.17 16.97 -7.17
CA LYS A 19 -5.21 16.27 -7.94
C LYS A 19 -5.50 14.86 -7.40
N LEU A 20 -4.45 14.14 -7.02
CA LEU A 20 -4.58 12.80 -6.42
C LEU A 20 -5.32 12.87 -5.08
N LYS A 21 -4.97 13.83 -4.22
CA LYS A 21 -5.66 14.06 -2.94
C LYS A 21 -7.13 14.43 -3.14
N GLU A 22 -7.43 15.33 -4.09
CA GLU A 22 -8.81 15.72 -4.44
C GLU A 22 -9.65 14.54 -4.96
N ALA A 23 -9.00 13.58 -5.63
CA ALA A 23 -9.62 12.34 -6.10
C ALA A 23 -9.69 11.23 -5.02
N GLY A 24 -9.24 11.51 -3.79
CA GLY A 24 -9.31 10.57 -2.66
C GLY A 24 -8.07 9.70 -2.44
N PHE A 25 -7.02 9.85 -3.25
CA PHE A 25 -5.74 9.16 -3.04
C PHE A 25 -4.92 9.94 -2.01
N THR A 26 -4.99 9.49 -0.75
CA THR A 26 -4.37 10.18 0.39
C THR A 26 -3.05 9.55 0.84
N THR A 27 -2.75 8.32 0.39
CA THR A 27 -1.55 7.57 0.76
C THR A 27 -0.79 7.06 -0.46
N VAL A 28 0.52 6.82 -0.32
CA VAL A 28 1.35 6.23 -1.38
C VAL A 28 0.88 4.81 -1.72
N GLU A 29 0.42 4.05 -0.72
CA GLU A 29 -0.15 2.71 -0.86
C GLU A 29 -1.37 2.73 -1.79
N SER A 30 -2.26 3.71 -1.62
CA SER A 30 -3.45 3.84 -2.47
C SER A 30 -3.06 4.01 -3.95
N ILE A 31 -1.99 4.73 -4.24
CA ILE A 31 -1.49 4.92 -5.61
C ILE A 31 -0.80 3.64 -6.12
N ALA A 32 -0.06 2.93 -5.27
CA ALA A 32 0.69 1.74 -5.65
C ALA A 32 -0.22 0.55 -6.06
N VAL A 33 -1.39 0.42 -5.43
CA VAL A 33 -2.37 -0.67 -5.68
C VAL A 33 -3.44 -0.31 -6.70
N THR A 34 -3.57 0.96 -7.08
CA THR A 34 -4.59 1.41 -8.03
C THR A 34 -4.21 1.05 -9.47
N PRO A 35 -5.14 0.54 -10.29
CA PRO A 35 -4.88 0.28 -11.70
C PRO A 35 -4.44 1.53 -12.47
N ALA A 36 -3.45 1.39 -13.36
CA ALA A 36 -2.89 2.51 -14.11
C ALA A 36 -3.94 3.29 -14.92
N ARG A 37 -4.95 2.60 -15.50
CA ARG A 37 -6.08 3.22 -16.19
C ARG A 37 -6.85 4.24 -15.33
N VAL A 38 -7.10 3.91 -14.05
CA VAL A 38 -7.85 4.78 -13.13
C VAL A 38 -7.03 6.02 -12.80
N LEU A 39 -5.73 5.84 -12.54
CA LEU A 39 -4.81 6.95 -12.32
C LEU A 39 -4.68 7.86 -13.55
N ALA A 40 -4.69 7.27 -14.75
CA ALA A 40 -4.65 8.02 -16.00
C ALA A 40 -5.91 8.87 -16.21
N GLU A 41 -7.09 8.31 -15.96
CA GLU A 41 -8.38 9.02 -16.02
C GLU A 41 -8.40 10.21 -15.04
N VAL A 42 -8.02 9.98 -13.78
CA VAL A 42 -8.00 11.00 -12.73
C VAL A 42 -7.00 12.13 -13.02
N LEU A 43 -5.82 11.78 -13.51
CA LEU A 43 -4.75 12.75 -13.75
C LEU A 43 -4.86 13.44 -15.13
N GLY A 44 -5.67 12.90 -16.05
CA GLY A 44 -5.75 13.34 -17.44
C GLY A 44 -4.44 13.11 -18.20
N ILE A 45 -3.78 11.98 -17.97
CA ILE A 45 -2.49 11.62 -18.59
C ILE A 45 -2.58 10.29 -19.33
N SER A 46 -1.55 9.93 -20.10
CA SER A 46 -1.48 8.61 -20.72
C SER A 46 -1.35 7.49 -19.69
N GLU A 47 -1.92 6.32 -20.01
CA GLU A 47 -1.84 5.12 -19.16
C GLU A 47 -0.39 4.68 -18.90
N GLU A 48 0.50 4.84 -19.88
CA GLU A 48 1.93 4.56 -19.72
C GLU A 48 2.58 5.47 -18.66
N ARG A 49 2.23 6.76 -18.63
CA ARG A 49 2.73 7.69 -17.61
C ARG A 49 2.16 7.37 -16.23
N ALA A 50 0.87 7.01 -16.16
CA ALA A 50 0.25 6.57 -14.92
C ALA A 50 0.87 5.26 -14.39
N ALA A 51 1.18 4.31 -15.26
CA ALA A 51 1.87 3.07 -14.91
C ALA A 51 3.26 3.34 -14.31
N ARG A 52 4.01 4.31 -14.85
CA ARG A 52 5.29 4.75 -14.28
C ARG A 52 5.15 5.35 -12.88
N ILE A 53 4.09 6.13 -12.63
CA ILE A 53 3.80 6.69 -11.30
C ILE A 53 3.48 5.57 -10.30
N ALA A 54 2.60 4.63 -10.68
CA ALA A 54 2.27 3.48 -9.82
C ALA A 54 3.49 2.61 -9.53
N GLN A 55 4.38 2.44 -10.52
CA GLN A 55 5.63 1.71 -10.34
C GLN A 55 6.59 2.42 -9.39
N ALA A 56 6.74 3.75 -9.52
CA ALA A 56 7.56 4.54 -8.60
C ALA A 56 7.01 4.49 -7.16
N ALA A 57 5.67 4.46 -7.00
CA ALA A 57 5.04 4.28 -5.69
C ALA A 57 5.35 2.91 -5.09
N ARG A 58 5.30 1.83 -5.88
CA ARG A 58 5.69 0.49 -5.44
C ARG A 58 7.16 0.40 -5.03
N GLU A 59 8.04 1.03 -5.81
CA GLU A 59 9.48 1.10 -5.49
C GLU A 59 9.73 1.85 -4.17
N LEU A 60 9.05 2.99 -3.97
CA LEU A 60 9.15 3.77 -2.74
C LEU A 60 8.72 2.97 -1.50
N LEU A 61 7.67 2.15 -1.63
CA LEU A 61 7.18 1.27 -0.56
C LEU A 61 7.99 -0.02 -0.41
N GLY A 62 8.99 -0.27 -1.26
CA GLY A 62 9.75 -1.52 -1.27
C GLY A 62 8.89 -2.74 -1.63
N ILE A 63 7.79 -2.55 -2.36
CA ILE A 63 6.94 -3.64 -2.87
C ILE A 63 7.72 -4.33 -3.98
N ARG A 64 8.25 -5.51 -3.67
CA ARG A 64 9.05 -6.33 -4.55
C ARG A 64 8.75 -7.81 -4.32
N PHE A 65 9.21 -8.65 -5.25
CA PHE A 65 9.28 -10.07 -4.99
C PHE A 65 10.24 -10.36 -3.84
N ILE A 66 9.82 -11.25 -2.95
CA ILE A 66 10.55 -11.70 -1.77
C ILE A 66 10.50 -13.23 -1.71
N THR A 67 11.47 -13.84 -1.02
CA THR A 67 11.50 -15.30 -0.84
C THR A 67 10.44 -15.75 0.18
N ALA A 68 10.16 -17.06 0.21
CA ALA A 68 9.27 -17.64 1.20
C ALA A 68 9.78 -17.43 2.64
N GLU A 69 11.10 -17.49 2.84
CA GLU A 69 11.75 -17.25 4.13
C GLU A 69 11.59 -15.78 4.58
N GLU A 70 11.88 -14.81 3.71
CA GLU A 70 11.68 -13.40 4.01
C GLU A 70 10.21 -13.07 4.31
N TYR A 71 9.27 -13.73 3.63
CA TYR A 71 7.84 -13.58 3.89
C TYR A 71 7.45 -14.19 5.24
N TRP A 72 8.01 -15.35 5.59
CA TRP A 72 7.77 -15.99 6.88
C TRP A 72 8.23 -15.12 8.05
N ASP A 73 9.43 -14.56 7.99
CA ASP A 73 9.97 -13.66 9.01
C ASP A 73 9.09 -12.41 9.19
N LYS A 74 8.55 -11.87 8.09
CA LYS A 74 7.57 -10.77 8.16
C LYS A 74 6.30 -11.20 8.87
N ARG A 75 5.79 -12.40 8.57
CA ARG A 75 4.55 -12.93 9.18
C ARG A 75 4.67 -13.19 10.68
N GLN A 76 5.86 -13.51 11.18
CA GLN A 76 6.10 -13.64 12.62
C GLN A 76 5.85 -12.34 13.41
N ASN A 77 5.88 -11.18 12.74
CA ASN A 77 5.62 -9.88 13.34
C ASN A 77 4.15 -9.43 13.26
N VAL A 78 3.26 -10.24 12.67
CA VAL A 78 1.81 -9.93 12.60
C VAL A 78 1.25 -9.85 14.02
N GLN A 79 0.48 -8.80 14.29
CA GLN A 79 -0.17 -8.59 15.57
C GLN A 79 -1.57 -9.18 15.56
N TYR A 80 -2.03 -9.58 16.75
CA TYR A 80 -3.33 -10.20 16.96
C TYR A 80 -4.14 -9.38 17.96
N ILE A 81 -5.43 -9.20 17.65
CA ILE A 81 -6.40 -8.62 18.57
C ILE A 81 -7.15 -9.77 19.24
N SER A 82 -7.08 -9.86 20.57
CA SER A 82 -7.82 -10.87 21.32
C SER A 82 -9.33 -10.71 21.13
N THR A 83 -10.02 -11.83 21.00
CA THR A 83 -11.49 -11.91 20.97
C THR A 83 -12.11 -11.75 22.37
N GLY A 84 -11.29 -11.72 23.42
CA GLY A 84 -11.72 -11.76 24.82
C GLY A 84 -12.09 -13.16 25.32
N CYS A 85 -12.05 -14.19 24.45
CA CYS A 85 -12.27 -15.59 24.80
C CYS A 85 -11.00 -16.38 24.51
N LYS A 86 -10.33 -16.88 25.55
CA LYS A 86 -9.07 -17.63 25.42
C LYS A 86 -9.19 -18.84 24.50
N ALA A 87 -10.27 -19.61 24.63
CA ALA A 87 -10.49 -20.80 23.79
C ALA A 87 -10.66 -20.44 22.30
N LEU A 88 -11.22 -19.27 22.00
CA LEU A 88 -11.36 -18.80 20.62
C LEU A 88 -10.04 -18.23 20.09
N ASP A 89 -9.30 -17.49 20.91
CA ASP A 89 -7.97 -16.99 20.54
C ASP A 89 -7.02 -18.16 20.22
N ASP A 90 -7.02 -19.21 21.04
CA ASP A 90 -6.21 -20.42 20.82
C ASP A 90 -6.61 -21.13 19.51
N LEU A 91 -7.92 -21.23 19.23
CA LEU A 91 -8.44 -21.81 17.99
C LEU A 91 -8.04 -21.00 16.75
N LEU A 92 -7.99 -19.67 16.86
CA LEU A 92 -7.58 -18.74 15.80
C LEU A 92 -6.06 -18.55 15.71
N GLY A 93 -5.28 -19.20 16.57
CA GLY A 93 -3.82 -19.10 16.56
C GLY A 93 -3.26 -17.80 17.16
N GLY A 94 -4.01 -17.14 18.04
CA GLY A 94 -3.59 -15.94 18.77
C GLY A 94 -4.63 -14.83 18.85
N GLY A 95 -5.72 -14.91 18.06
CA GLY A 95 -6.78 -13.90 17.98
C GLY A 95 -7.09 -13.49 16.54
N ILE A 96 -7.59 -12.28 16.34
CA ILE A 96 -7.89 -11.71 15.02
C ILE A 96 -6.64 -11.00 14.45
N GLU A 97 -6.16 -11.43 13.28
CA GLU A 97 -4.97 -10.86 12.61
C GLU A 97 -5.21 -9.41 12.13
N THR A 98 -4.25 -8.50 12.35
CA THR A 98 -4.36 -7.09 11.93
C THR A 98 -3.84 -6.82 10.50
N GLN A 99 -3.17 -7.79 9.87
CA GLN A 99 -2.53 -7.67 8.54
C GLN A 99 -2.85 -8.89 7.66
N ALA A 100 -4.13 -9.29 7.64
CA ALA A 100 -4.65 -10.40 6.85
C ALA A 100 -4.88 -10.03 5.39
#